data_AF-A0AA41HCD0-F1
#
_entry.id   AF-A0AA41HCD0-F1
#
_cell.length_a   1.000
_cell.length_b   1.000
_cell.length_c   1.000
_cell.angle_alpha   90.00
_cell.angle_beta   90.00
_cell.angle_gamma   90.00
#
_symmetry.space_group_name_H-M   'P 1'
#
loop_
_entity.id
_entity.type
_entity.pdbx_description
1 polymer ?
#
loop_
_entity_poly.entity_id
_entity_poly.type
_entity_poly.pdbx_seq_one_letter_code
_entity_poly.pdbx_strand_id
1 'polypeptide(L)' 'GAGVARGYLNRAELTAERFLPDPFSAQAEARLYKSGDLGRWLADGNIEYVGRGDFQVKIRGFRIELGEIEARLAACEG' A
#
# COMPACT_ATOMS: atom_id res chain seq x y z
N GLY A 1 -1.13 -7.41 -12.19
CA GLY A 1 -1.98 -7.54 -13.39
C GLY A 1 -2.32 -6.18 -13.99
N ALA A 2 -3.06 -6.13 -15.10
CA ALA A 2 -3.25 -4.89 -15.88
C ALA A 2 -3.91 -3.70 -15.12
N GLY A 3 -4.60 -3.97 -14.01
CA GLY A 3 -5.24 -2.94 -13.16
C GLY A 3 -4.30 -2.21 -12.20
N VAL A 4 -3.01 -2.54 -12.13
CA VAL A 4 -2.06 -1.80 -11.27
C VAL A 4 -1.66 -0.49 -11.94
N ALA A 5 -1.52 0.57 -11.14
CA ALA A 5 -1.05 1.86 -11.64
C ALA A 5 0.38 1.80 -12.19
N ARG A 6 0.77 2.80 -12.98
CA ARG A 6 2.15 2.94 -13.48
C ARG A 6 3.15 3.16 -12.34
N GLY A 7 2.74 3.94 -11.34
CA GLY A 7 3.52 4.32 -10.17
C GLY A 7 3.00 5.62 -9.57
N TYR A 8 3.73 6.18 -8.62
CA TYR A 8 3.47 7.52 -8.08
C TYR A 8 4.24 8.56 -8.91
N LEU A 9 3.53 9.62 -9.35
CA LEU A 9 4.11 10.67 -10.18
C LEU A 9 5.30 11.34 -9.45
N ASN A 10 6.46 11.36 -10.11
CA ASN A 10 7.71 11.95 -9.61
C ASN A 10 8.18 11.40 -8.25
N ARG A 11 7.77 10.17 -7.87
CA ARG A 11 8.21 9.50 -6.64
C ARG A 11 8.70 8.09 -6.93
N ALA A 12 9.89 8.00 -7.53
CA ALA A 12 10.48 6.73 -7.96
C ALA A 12 10.73 5.77 -6.78
N GLU A 13 11.25 6.27 -5.66
CA GLU A 13 11.54 5.46 -4.46
C GLU A 13 10.27 4.83 -3.88
N LEU A 14 9.22 5.65 -3.65
CA LEU A 14 7.93 5.15 -3.17
C LEU A 14 7.26 4.20 -4.17
N THR A 15 7.48 4.41 -5.47
CA THR A 15 7.01 3.48 -6.50
C THR A 15 7.72 2.14 -6.37
N ALA A 16 9.04 2.12 -6.24
CA ALA A 16 9.80 0.88 -6.05
C ALA A 16 9.41 0.16 -4.75
N GLU A 17 9.11 0.88 -3.68
CA GLU A 17 8.68 0.29 -2.40
C GLU A 17 7.30 -0.39 -2.49
N ARG A 18 6.36 0.17 -3.27
CA ARG A 18 4.97 -0.31 -3.34
C ARG A 18 4.66 -1.18 -4.54
N PHE A 19 5.42 -1.07 -5.63
CA PHE A 19 5.25 -1.84 -6.86
C PHE A 19 6.43 -2.80 -7.00
N LEU A 20 6.30 -3.98 -6.40
CA LEU A 20 7.35 -4.97 -6.30
C LEU A 20 7.36 -5.88 -7.54
N PRO A 21 8.52 -6.45 -7.92
CA PRO A 21 8.57 -7.56 -8.86
C PRO A 21 7.65 -8.70 -8.41
N ASP A 22 6.93 -9.32 -9.33
CA ASP A 22 6.04 -10.45 -9.04
C ASP A 22 6.82 -11.78 -9.10
N PRO A 23 7.16 -12.40 -7.95
CA PRO A 23 7.92 -13.65 -7.95
C PRO A 23 7.09 -14.87 -8.40
N PHE A 24 5.78 -14.71 -8.57
CA PHE A 24 4.87 -15.79 -8.97
C PHE A 24 4.56 -15.77 -10.46
N SER A 25 5.07 -14.78 -11.20
CA SER A 25 4.88 -14.64 -12.63
C SER A 25 6.14 -15.02 -13.40
N ALA A 26 5.97 -15.72 -14.53
CA ALA A 26 7.05 -15.99 -15.48
C ALA A 26 7.36 -14.79 -16.40
N GLN A 27 6.55 -13.72 -16.36
CA GLN A 27 6.77 -12.52 -17.16
C GLN A 27 7.76 -11.59 -16.44
N ALA A 28 8.87 -11.25 -17.08
CA ALA A 28 9.96 -10.46 -16.50
C ALA A 28 9.52 -9.10 -15.93
N GLU A 29 8.51 -8.46 -16.52
CA GLU A 29 8.02 -7.12 -16.13
C GLU A 29 6.75 -7.17 -15.26
N ALA A 30 6.38 -8.36 -14.77
CA ALA A 30 5.22 -8.49 -13.90
C ALA A 30 5.47 -7.85 -12.53
N ARG A 31 4.44 -7.18 -12.03
CA ARG A 31 4.50 -6.43 -10.76
C ARG A 31 3.30 -6.72 -9.88
N LEU A 32 3.54 -6.74 -8.57
CA LEU A 32 2.55 -6.77 -7.51
C LEU A 32 2.48 -5.42 -6.80
N TYR A 33 1.28 -5.03 -6.36
CA TYR A 33 1.10 -3.83 -5.55
C TYR A 33 0.95 -4.20 -4.08
N LYS A 34 1.80 -3.65 -3.21
CA LYS A 34 1.75 -3.83 -1.76
C LYS A 34 0.70 -2.86 -1.16
N SER A 35 -0.53 -3.34 -0.99
CA SER A 35 -1.67 -2.54 -0.49
C SER A 35 -1.52 -2.08 0.97
N GLY A 36 -0.79 -2.86 1.78
CA GLY A 36 -0.71 -2.71 3.23
C GLY A 36 -1.91 -3.32 3.98
N ASP A 37 -2.87 -3.89 3.27
CA ASP A 37 -3.98 -4.64 3.87
C ASP A 37 -3.53 -6.06 4.24
N LEU A 38 -3.99 -6.54 5.40
CA LEU A 38 -3.83 -7.91 5.86
C LEU A 38 -5.11 -8.67 5.57
N GLY A 39 -4.97 -9.81 4.90
CA GLY A 39 -6.06 -10.72 4.62
C GLY A 39 -5.66 -12.16 4.93
N ARG A 40 -6.67 -13.01 5.14
CA ARG A 40 -6.49 -14.45 5.28
C ARG A 40 -7.43 -15.22 4.38
N TRP A 41 -6.98 -16.36 3.88
CA TRP A 41 -7.81 -17.28 3.12
C TRP A 41 -8.79 -18.00 4.03
N LEU A 42 -10.03 -18.12 3.57
CA LEU A 42 -11.07 -18.94 4.16
C LEU A 42 -11.13 -20.29 3.43
N ALA A 43 -11.76 -21.29 4.07
CA ALA A 43 -11.87 -22.64 3.52
C ALA A 43 -12.66 -22.72 2.21
N ASP A 44 -13.54 -21.74 1.95
CA ASP A 44 -14.32 -21.60 0.72
C ASP A 44 -13.56 -20.88 -0.41
N GLY A 45 -12.31 -20.47 -0.17
CA GLY A 45 -11.48 -19.74 -1.14
C GLY A 45 -11.69 -18.22 -1.14
N ASN A 46 -12.54 -17.67 -0.27
CA ASN A 46 -12.65 -16.23 -0.10
C ASN A 46 -11.48 -15.66 0.72
N ILE A 47 -11.21 -14.35 0.55
CA ILE A 47 -10.26 -13.62 1.39
C ILE A 47 -11.04 -12.78 2.39
N GLU A 48 -10.81 -13.04 3.68
CA GLU A 48 -11.31 -12.18 4.75
C GLU A 48 -10.31 -11.06 5.02
N TYR A 49 -10.82 -9.83 5.11
CA TYR A 49 -10.04 -8.66 5.52
C TYR A 49 -9.86 -8.64 7.05
N VAL A 50 -8.61 -8.61 7.50
CA VAL A 50 -8.25 -8.65 8.92
C VAL A 50 -7.95 -7.25 9.46
N GLY A 51 -7.38 -6.39 8.63
CA GLY A 51 -6.95 -5.05 9.04
C GLY A 51 -5.82 -4.54 8.16
N ARG A 52 -5.03 -3.61 8.70
CA ARG A 52 -3.84 -3.08 8.03
C ARG A 52 -2.57 -3.46 8.78
N GLY A 53 -1.49 -3.65 8.03
CA GLY A 53 -0.15 -3.84 8.56
C GLY A 53 0.63 -2.54 8.75
N ASP A 54 -0.01 -1.40 8.52
CA ASP A 54 0.55 -0.05 8.66
C ASP A 54 -0.43 0.89 9.40
N PHE A 55 -0.04 2.14 9.60
CA PHE A 55 -0.79 3.15 10.36
C PHE A 55 -1.78 3.97 9.54
N GLN A 56 -2.05 3.57 8.29
CA GLN A 56 -2.97 4.32 7.45
C GLN A 56 -4.40 4.17 7.95
N VAL A 57 -5.14 5.28 7.95
CA VAL A 57 -6.55 5.31 8.36
C VAL A 57 -7.44 5.85 7.25
N LYS A 58 -8.73 5.52 7.33
CA LYS A 58 -9.78 6.09 6.48
C LYS A 58 -10.73 6.90 7.33
N ILE A 59 -10.79 8.21 7.11
CA ILE A 59 -11.76 9.10 7.77
C ILE A 59 -12.68 9.65 6.69
N ARG A 60 -13.98 9.31 6.77
CA ARG A 60 -15.00 9.75 5.80
C ARG A 60 -14.64 9.46 4.34
N GLY A 61 -14.00 8.31 4.08
CA GLY A 61 -13.58 7.90 2.74
C GLY A 61 -12.23 8.45 2.28
N PHE A 62 -11.63 9.39 3.03
CA PHE A 62 -10.31 9.93 2.73
C PHE A 62 -9.22 9.04 3.33
N ARG A 63 -8.22 8.70 2.51
CA ARG A 63 -7.00 8.00 2.94
C ARG A 63 -6.08 9.01 3.62
N ILE A 64 -5.72 8.73 4.87
CA ILE A 64 -4.87 9.59 5.69
C ILE A 64 -3.68 8.77 6.18
N GLU A 65 -2.48 9.30 5.97
CA GLU A 65 -1.23 8.73 6.47
C GLU A 65 -0.85 9.49 7.75
N LEU A 66 -1.01 8.87 8.92
CA LEU A 66 -0.79 9.54 10.21
C LEU A 66 0.64 10.07 10.37
N GLY A 67 1.63 9.37 9.82
CA GLY A 67 3.03 9.81 9.86
C GLY A 67 3.29 11.16 9.17
N GLU A 68 2.47 11.55 8.18
CA GLU A 68 2.57 12.88 7.57
C GLU A 68 2.14 13.97 8.56
N ILE A 69 1.09 13.71 9.35
CA ILE A 69 0.59 14.63 10.38
C ILE A 69 1.60 14.73 11.53
N GLU A 70 2.12 13.60 12.00
CA GLU A 70 3.15 13.54 13.05
C GLU A 70 4.41 14.32 12.66
N ALA A 71 4.90 14.12 11.42
CA ALA A 71 6.06 14.86 10.90
C ALA A 71 5.81 16.38 10.86
N ARG A 72 4.58 16.81 10.54
CA ARG A 72 4.23 18.23 10.55
C ARG A 72 4.14 18.81 11.95
N LEU A 73 3.53 18.08 12.89
CA LEU A 73 3.47 18.50 14.30
C LEU A 73 4.85 18.62 14.92
N ALA A 74 5.76 17.67 14.62
CA ALA A 74 7.14 17.69 15.10
C ALA A 74 7.96 18.88 14.58
N ALA A 75 7.54 19.50 13.48
CA ALA A 75 8.20 20.66 12.89
C ALA A 75 7.70 22.01 13.45
N CYS A 76 6.68 22.01 14.30
CA CYS A 76 6.19 23.23 14.95
C CYS A 76 7.06 23.59 16.17
N GLU A 77 7.37 24.87 16.34
CA GLU A 77 7.96 25.37 17.59
C GLU A 77 6.90 25.36 18.71
N GLY A 78 7.31 24.92 19.90
CA GLY A 78 6.45 24.75 21.08
C GLY A 78 6.36 25.98 21.97
#